data_AF-A0A7V2J5J6-F1
#
_entry.id   AF-A0A7V2J5J6-F1
#
_cell.length_a   1.000
_cell.length_b   1.000
_cell.length_c   1.000
_cell.angle_alpha   90.00
_cell.angle_beta   90.00
_cell.angle_gamma   90.00
#
_symmetry.space_group_name_H-M   'P 1'
#
loop_
_entity.id
_entity.type
_entity.pdbx_description
1 polymer ?
#
loop_
_entity_poly.entity_id
_entity_poly.type
_entity_poly.pdbx_seq_one_letter_code
_entity_poly.pdbx_strand_id
1 'polypeptide(L)'
;MKIKQKIYKCSIITALFFLIGILCGFPMFQADAAVTGVCSNCHTMHNSQNGNSINVAGPMGNLLSIPSGSASTVDACVGCHSSTTSNTIINNVPIVYN
;
A
#
# COMPACT_ATOMS: atom_id res chain seq x y z
N MET A 1 -7.62 19.67 -54.40
CA MET A 1 -6.75 20.16 -53.29
C MET A 1 -7.49 20.38 -51.95
N LYS A 2 -8.74 20.86 -51.93
CA LYS A 2 -9.48 21.18 -50.69
C LYS A 2 -9.89 19.98 -49.80
N ILE A 3 -10.08 18.80 -50.39
CA ILE A 3 -10.53 17.59 -49.67
C ILE A 3 -9.44 17.02 -48.76
N LYS A 4 -8.19 16.94 -49.23
CA LYS A 4 -7.05 16.46 -48.42
C LYS A 4 -6.83 17.35 -47.20
N GLN A 5 -6.91 18.67 -47.37
CA GLN A 5 -6.83 19.65 -46.28
C GLN A 5 -7.92 19.49 -45.20
N LYS A 6 -9.12 19.02 -45.58
CA LYS A 6 -10.22 18.75 -44.63
C LYS A 6 -9.99 17.46 -43.83
N ILE A 7 -9.38 16.46 -44.46
CA ILE A 7 -9.03 15.17 -43.83
C ILE A 7 -7.90 15.34 -42.81
N TYR A 8 -6.84 16.10 -43.15
CA TYR A 8 -5.74 16.37 -42.20
C TYR A 8 -6.19 17.14 -40.97
N LYS A 9 -7.11 18.10 -41.13
CA LYS A 9 -7.68 18.87 -40.00
C LYS A 9 -8.53 17.99 -39.09
N CYS A 10 -9.33 17.07 -39.65
CA CYS A 10 -10.13 16.13 -38.86
C CYS A 10 -9.24 15.16 -38.05
N SER A 11 -8.16 14.67 -38.67
CA SER A 11 -7.20 13.76 -38.03
C SER A 11 -6.36 14.42 -36.94
N ILE A 12 -6.05 15.72 -37.06
CA ILE A 12 -5.33 16.47 -36.02
C ILE A 12 -6.23 16.73 -34.82
N ILE A 13 -7.52 17.05 -35.05
CA ILE A 13 -8.48 17.28 -33.97
C ILE A 13 -8.70 16.01 -33.15
N THR A 14 -8.84 14.85 -33.80
CA THR A 14 -8.98 13.58 -33.08
C THR A 14 -7.72 13.22 -32.28
N ALA A 15 -6.52 13.46 -32.84
CA ALA A 15 -5.27 13.25 -32.13
C ALA A 15 -5.10 14.17 -30.91
N LEU A 16 -5.49 15.45 -31.03
CA LEU A 16 -5.43 16.42 -29.94
C LEU A 16 -6.40 16.08 -28.79
N PHE A 17 -7.62 15.63 -29.11
CA PHE A 17 -8.57 15.16 -28.11
C PHE A 17 -8.04 13.94 -27.34
N PHE A 18 -7.37 13.01 -28.03
CA PHE A 18 -6.75 11.85 -27.39
C PHE A 18 -5.58 12.24 -26.48
N LEU A 19 -4.73 13.17 -26.94
CA LEU A 19 -3.58 13.66 -26.18
C LEU A 19 -4.02 14.41 -24.90
N ILE A 20 -5.05 15.26 -25.01
CA ILE A 20 -5.64 15.98 -23.87
C ILE A 20 -6.30 15.01 -22.89
N GLY A 21 -6.98 13.96 -23.38
CA GLY A 21 -7.54 12.92 -22.53
C GLY A 21 -6.47 12.20 -21.70
N ILE A 22 -5.32 11.90 -22.29
CA ILE A 22 -4.18 11.30 -21.58
C ILE A 22 -3.57 12.28 -20.57
N LEU A 23 -3.37 13.54 -20.96
CA LEU A 23 -2.74 14.54 -20.10
C LEU A 23 -3.62 14.95 -18.91
N CYS A 24 -4.94 14.98 -19.08
CA CYS A 24 -5.90 15.34 -18.03
C CYS A 24 -6.39 14.14 -17.20
N GLY A 25 -6.30 12.92 -17.73
CA GLY A 25 -6.73 11.70 -17.03
C GLY A 25 -5.68 11.07 -16.11
N PHE A 26 -4.47 11.65 -16.04
CA PHE A 26 -3.32 11.07 -15.32
C PHE A 26 -3.01 11.58 -13.89
N PRO A 27 -3.90 12.28 -13.17
CA PRO A 27 -3.84 12.29 -11.72
C PRO A 27 -4.97 11.43 -11.15
N MET A 28 -4.80 10.90 -9.93
CA MET A 28 -5.86 10.36 -9.06
C MET A 28 -6.00 8.84 -8.91
N PHE A 29 -4.96 8.06 -9.18
CA PHE A 29 -4.76 6.82 -8.42
C PHE A 29 -3.62 7.05 -7.42
N GLN A 30 -3.87 7.92 -6.45
CA GLN A 30 -3.07 7.90 -5.22
C GLN A 30 -3.52 6.64 -4.47
N ALA A 31 -2.71 5.59 -4.57
CA ALA A 31 -2.84 4.44 -3.71
C ALA A 31 -2.27 4.86 -2.35
N ASP A 32 -3.11 5.51 -1.55
CA ASP A 32 -2.76 5.88 -0.19
C ASP A 32 -2.50 4.59 0.58
N ALA A 33 -1.27 4.40 1.06
CA ALA A 33 -0.99 3.28 1.94
C ALA A 33 -1.83 3.47 3.22
N ALA A 34 -2.70 2.50 3.51
CA ALA A 34 -3.60 2.54 4.67
C ALA A 34 -2.85 2.61 6.02
N VAL A 35 -1.54 2.32 6.02
CA VAL A 35 -0.65 2.37 7.18
C VAL A 35 0.52 3.30 6.88
N THR A 36 0.80 4.23 7.80
CA THR A 36 1.93 5.15 7.73
C THR A 36 2.90 4.86 8.88
N GLY A 37 4.20 5.12 8.68
CA GLY A 37 5.24 4.85 9.68
C GLY A 37 6.41 4.03 9.13
N VAL A 38 7.33 3.61 10.00
CA VAL A 38 8.50 2.83 9.60
C VAL A 38 8.04 1.42 9.22
N CYS A 39 8.28 1.02 7.97
CA CYS A 39 7.83 -0.28 7.44
C CYS A 39 8.30 -1.46 8.30
N SER A 40 9.50 -1.39 8.90
CA SER A 40 10.08 -2.45 9.73
C SER A 40 9.33 -2.70 11.05
N ASN A 41 8.42 -1.82 11.46
CA ASN A 41 7.58 -2.05 12.64
C ASN A 41 6.56 -3.16 12.37
N CYS A 42 6.07 -3.23 11.14
CA CYS A 42 5.11 -4.24 10.72
C CYS A 42 5.76 -5.30 9.84
N HIS A 43 6.91 -5.00 9.22
CA HIS A 43 7.52 -5.86 8.24
C HIS A 43 8.90 -6.41 8.63
N THR A 44 9.16 -7.65 8.23
CA THR A 44 10.51 -8.23 8.23
C THR A 44 10.97 -8.51 6.80
N MET A 45 12.17 -8.07 6.46
CA MET A 45 12.70 -8.17 5.08
C MET A 45 13.38 -9.51 4.81
N HIS A 46 13.94 -10.15 5.84
CA HIS A 46 14.70 -11.40 5.70
C HIS A 46 14.26 -12.47 6.71
N ASN A 47 13.18 -12.22 7.44
CA ASN A 47 12.80 -13.01 8.60
C ASN A 47 13.94 -13.16 9.63
N SER A 48 14.83 -12.18 9.72
CA SER A 48 16.00 -12.22 10.59
C SER A 48 16.28 -10.85 11.20
N GLN A 49 16.41 -10.81 12.54
CA GLN A 49 16.90 -9.66 13.29
C GLN A 49 17.96 -10.14 14.27
N ASN A 50 19.14 -9.52 14.25
CA ASN A 50 20.25 -9.85 15.16
C ASN A 50 20.66 -11.33 15.13
N GLY A 51 20.57 -11.98 13.96
CA GLY A 51 20.94 -13.38 13.78
C GLY A 51 19.87 -14.40 14.22
N ASN A 52 18.74 -13.95 14.75
CA ASN A 52 17.63 -14.81 15.15
C ASN A 52 16.47 -14.71 14.16
N SER A 53 15.72 -15.80 14.00
CA SER A 53 14.49 -15.82 13.19
C SER A 53 13.39 -15.01 13.89
N ILE A 54 12.73 -14.10 13.17
CA ILE A 54 11.64 -13.29 13.76
C ILE A 54 10.31 -14.07 13.75
N ASN A 55 10.06 -14.86 12.72
CA ASN A 55 8.87 -15.68 12.56
C ASN A 55 9.25 -17.15 12.31
N VAL A 56 8.60 -18.07 13.01
CA VAL A 56 8.80 -19.53 12.89
C VAL A 56 8.09 -20.13 11.66
N ALA A 57 7.11 -19.43 11.08
CA ALA A 57 6.36 -19.87 9.90
C ALA A 57 7.12 -19.67 8.58
N GLY A 58 8.32 -19.06 8.61
CA GLY A 58 9.16 -18.84 7.43
C GLY A 58 8.85 -17.55 6.65
N PRO A 59 9.60 -17.27 5.57
CA PRO A 59 9.57 -15.98 4.88
C PRO A 59 8.30 -15.70 4.05
N MET A 60 7.41 -16.68 3.87
CA MET A 60 6.31 -16.63 2.88
C MET A 60 4.90 -16.45 3.47
N GLY A 61 4.75 -15.71 4.58
CA GLY A 61 3.46 -15.15 5.02
C GLY A 61 3.14 -13.76 4.43
N ASN A 62 4.02 -13.25 3.57
CA ASN A 62 4.10 -11.89 3.02
C ASN A 62 4.34 -10.80 4.06
N LEU A 63 5.62 -10.74 4.44
CA LEU A 63 6.31 -9.56 4.95
C LEU A 63 5.76 -8.99 6.26
N LEU A 64 4.76 -9.55 6.93
CA LEU A 64 4.28 -9.08 8.23
C LEU A 64 5.02 -9.80 9.38
N SER A 65 5.50 -9.07 10.37
CA SER A 65 6.13 -9.59 11.60
C SER A 65 5.04 -10.15 12.52
N ILE A 66 4.58 -11.37 12.22
CA ILE A 66 3.58 -12.07 13.03
C ILE A 66 4.29 -12.78 14.20
N PRO A 67 3.80 -12.66 15.45
CA PRO A 67 4.36 -13.40 16.58
C PRO A 67 4.38 -14.91 16.30
N SER A 68 5.45 -15.58 16.76
CA SER A 68 5.62 -17.02 16.58
C SER A 68 4.44 -17.81 17.13
N GLY A 69 3.73 -18.53 16.25
CA GLY A 69 2.53 -19.32 16.58
C GLY A 69 1.23 -18.79 15.97
N SER A 70 1.25 -17.61 15.34
CA SER A 70 0.10 -17.05 14.63
C SER A 70 0.13 -17.36 13.13
N ALA A 71 -1.02 -17.75 12.59
CA ALA A 71 -1.25 -17.97 11.16
C ALA A 71 -2.00 -16.81 10.46
N SER A 72 -2.29 -15.71 11.17
CA SER A 72 -3.18 -14.66 10.67
C SER A 72 -2.44 -13.34 10.46
N THR A 73 -2.62 -12.71 9.30
CA THR A 73 -2.09 -11.36 9.01
C THR A 73 -2.68 -10.28 9.91
N VAL A 74 -3.83 -10.55 10.55
CA VAL A 74 -4.43 -9.70 11.59
C VAL A 74 -3.46 -9.52 12.77
N ASP A 75 -2.67 -10.55 13.08
CA ASP A 75 -1.86 -10.55 14.30
C ASP A 75 -0.63 -9.64 14.21
N ALA A 76 -0.21 -9.23 13.01
CA ALA A 76 0.85 -8.25 12.85
C ALA A 76 0.39 -6.84 13.22
N CYS A 77 -0.90 -6.53 13.06
CA CYS A 77 -1.48 -5.26 13.48
C CYS A 77 -1.76 -5.28 14.98
N VAL A 78 -2.35 -6.36 15.50
CA VAL A 78 -2.68 -6.45 16.93
C VAL A 78 -1.44 -6.49 17.82
N GLY A 79 -0.25 -6.85 17.31
CA GLY A 79 0.99 -6.80 18.10
C GLY A 79 1.28 -5.42 18.73
N CYS A 80 0.97 -4.32 18.02
CA CYS A 80 1.09 -2.96 18.55
C CYS A 80 -0.26 -2.30 18.88
N HIS A 81 -1.35 -2.77 18.26
CA HIS A 81 -2.69 -2.25 18.48
C HIS A 81 -3.50 -3.06 19.54
N SER A 82 -2.80 -3.75 20.45
CA SER A 82 -3.42 -4.43 21.61
C SER A 82 -3.02 -3.77 22.93
N SER A 83 -3.91 -3.85 23.92
CA SER A 83 -3.61 -3.40 25.27
C SER A 83 -4.35 -4.24 26.31
N THR A 84 -3.73 -4.53 27.45
CA THR A 84 -4.45 -5.13 28.59
C THR A 84 -5.26 -4.12 29.41
N THR A 85 -5.28 -2.86 28.98
CA THR A 85 -6.02 -1.75 29.61
C THR A 85 -7.26 -1.41 28.80
N SER A 86 -8.18 -0.63 29.37
CA SER A 86 -9.39 -0.18 28.67
C SER A 86 -9.16 1.02 27.73
N ASN A 87 -7.91 1.41 27.49
CA ASN A 87 -7.57 2.60 26.70
C ASN A 87 -7.78 2.32 25.21
N THR A 88 -8.42 3.25 24.50
CA THR A 88 -8.66 3.13 23.06
C THR A 88 -7.54 3.72 22.21
N ILE A 89 -6.62 4.50 22.79
CA ILE A 89 -5.42 5.04 22.14
C ILE A 89 -4.26 5.04 23.15
N ILE A 90 -3.08 4.55 22.76
CA ILE A 90 -1.84 4.58 23.55
C ILE A 90 -0.72 5.14 22.66
N ASN A 91 -0.03 6.20 23.08
CA ASN A 91 1.06 6.83 22.31
C ASN A 91 0.69 7.12 20.84
N ASN A 92 -0.53 7.65 20.60
CA ASN A 92 -1.09 7.88 19.26
C ASN A 92 -1.32 6.61 18.41
N VAL A 93 -1.24 5.42 19.00
CA VAL A 93 -1.60 4.14 18.39
C VAL A 93 -3.01 3.74 18.86
N PRO A 94 -3.99 3.61 17.97
CA PRO A 94 -5.32 3.11 18.32
C PRO A 94 -5.28 1.67 18.82
N ILE A 95 -6.06 1.33 19.84
CA ILE A 95 -6.18 -0.05 20.33
C ILE A 95 -7.44 -0.68 19.75
N VAL A 96 -7.28 -1.84 19.10
CA VAL A 96 -8.36 -2.58 18.43
C VAL A 96 -8.62 -3.95 19.04
N TYR A 97 -7.79 -4.36 20.00
CA TYR A 97 -7.89 -5.62 20.72
C TYR A 97 -7.48 -5.42 22.19
N ASN A 98 -8.26 -5.97 23.13
CA ASN A 98 -7.97 -5.91 24.56
C ASN A 98 -7.98 -7.30 25.20
#